data_AF-A0A7V6VJL4-F1
#
_entry.id   AF-A0A7V6VJL4-F1
#
_cell.length_a   1.000
_cell.length_b   1.000
_cell.length_c   1.000
_cell.angle_alpha   90.00
_cell.angle_beta   90.00
_cell.angle_gamma   90.00
#
_symmetry.space_group_name_H-M   'P 1'
#
loop_
_entity.id
_entity.type
_entity.pdbx_description
1 polymer ?
#
loop_
_entity_poly.entity_id
_entity_poly.type
_entity_poly.pdbx_seq_one_letter_code
_entity_poly.pdbx_strand_id
1 'polypeptide(L)'
;MRGYDFHPKMRAAALCVFAYGAITRGLAYIDAPSTGLTTFVDKLVPLTVWAIVWITAGVLTFAGIWHRIIARWAMALCSSLWLVWGISYMWATIIGDQSRGWVTGSAMLTLGGAMLISGALMDSEGPPPGPVIPPGGAR
;
A
#
# COMPACT_ATOMS: atom_id res chain seq x y z
N MET A 1 -11.37 -25.06 -13.00
CA MET A 1 -11.80 -24.18 -11.88
C MET A 1 -11.74 -22.76 -12.39
N ARG A 2 -12.87 -22.05 -12.42
CA ARG A 2 -12.95 -20.66 -12.92
C ARG A 2 -12.24 -19.80 -11.88
N GLY A 3 -11.12 -19.18 -12.24
CA GLY A 3 -10.48 -18.19 -11.39
C GLY A 3 -11.51 -17.12 -11.05
N TYR A 4 -11.60 -16.72 -9.78
CA TYR A 4 -12.40 -15.57 -9.40
C TYR A 4 -11.63 -14.34 -9.86
N ASP A 5 -11.80 -13.97 -11.14
CA ASP A 5 -11.07 -12.86 -11.72
C ASP A 5 -11.41 -11.58 -10.94
N PHE A 6 -10.38 -10.85 -10.50
CA PHE A 6 -10.58 -9.54 -9.89
C PHE A 6 -11.08 -8.60 -10.98
N HIS A 7 -12.39 -8.35 -11.00
CA HIS A 7 -13.04 -7.54 -12.01
C HIS A 7 -12.25 -6.22 -12.21
N PRO A 8 -11.92 -5.80 -13.45
CA PRO A 8 -11.01 -4.67 -13.70
C PRO A 8 -11.38 -3.38 -12.94
N LYS A 9 -12.69 -3.15 -12.77
CA LYS A 9 -13.24 -2.03 -11.99
C LYS A 9 -12.91 -2.13 -10.48
N MET A 10 -12.91 -3.33 -9.90
CA MET A 10 -12.54 -3.56 -8.50
C MET A 10 -11.05 -3.32 -8.28
N ARG A 11 -10.20 -3.73 -9.23
CA ARG A 11 -8.76 -3.43 -9.20
C ARG A 11 -8.51 -1.92 -9.20
N ALA A 12 -9.15 -1.20 -10.12
CA ALA A 12 -9.04 0.26 -10.19
C ALA A 12 -9.56 0.93 -8.90
N ALA A 13 -10.70 0.49 -8.37
CA ALA A 13 -11.26 1.01 -7.12
C ALA A 13 -10.31 0.80 -5.93
N ALA A 14 -9.73 -0.40 -5.79
CA ALA A 14 -8.77 -0.70 -4.74
C ALA A 14 -7.53 0.20 -4.83
N LEU A 15 -6.94 0.35 -6.02
CA LEU A 15 -5.81 1.24 -6.25
C LEU A 15 -6.14 2.71 -5.90
N CYS A 16 -7.34 3.18 -6.26
CA CYS A 16 -7.79 4.53 -5.87
C CYS A 16 -7.90 4.69 -4.35
N VAL A 17 -8.51 3.73 -3.64
CA VAL A 17 -8.67 3.79 -2.18
C VAL A 17 -7.30 3.79 -1.48
N PHE A 18 -6.39 2.93 -1.92
CA PHE A 18 -5.06 2.83 -1.34
C PHE A 18 -4.20 4.06 -1.64
N ALA A 19 -4.26 4.57 -2.87
CA ALA A 19 -3.60 5.82 -3.25
C ALA A 19 -4.11 7.00 -2.41
N TYR A 20 -5.43 7.12 -2.24
CA TYR A 20 -6.03 8.17 -1.42
C TYR A 20 -5.55 8.11 0.03
N GLY A 21 -5.53 6.92 0.65
CA GLY A 21 -5.04 6.74 2.01
C GLY A 21 -3.57 7.15 2.17
N ALA A 22 -2.72 6.76 1.22
CA ALA A 22 -1.30 7.12 1.24
C ALA A 22 -1.07 8.63 1.04
N ILE A 23 -1.74 9.24 0.05
CA ILE A 23 -1.61 10.68 -0.23
C ILE A 23 -2.08 11.49 0.97
N THR A 24 -3.27 11.19 1.51
CA THR A 24 -3.80 11.93 2.67
C THR A 24 -2.94 11.77 3.91
N ARG A 25 -2.36 10.58 4.14
CA ARG A 25 -1.38 10.36 5.20
C ARG A 25 -0.14 11.23 5.03
N GLY A 26 0.41 11.32 3.81
CA GLY A 26 1.55 12.18 3.52
C GLY A 26 1.24 13.67 3.64
N LEU A 27 0.07 14.11 3.16
CA LEU A 27 -0.39 15.49 3.34
C LEU A 27 -0.52 15.87 4.82
N ALA A 28 -0.92 14.95 5.68
CA ALA A 28 -0.99 15.16 7.12
C ALA A 28 0.38 15.38 7.79
N TYR A 29 1.49 15.17 7.08
CA TYR A 29 2.85 15.44 7.56
C TYR A 29 3.44 16.76 7.07
N ILE A 30 2.78 17.43 6.12
CA ILE A 30 3.18 18.76 5.69
C ILE A 30 2.95 19.73 6.85
N ASP A 31 4.01 20.42 7.26
CA ASP A 31 4.02 21.39 8.36
C ASP A 31 3.52 20.86 9.71
N ALA A 32 3.46 19.53 9.87
CA ALA A 32 3.05 18.90 11.12
C ALA A 32 4.21 18.90 12.13
N PRO A 33 3.94 19.19 13.41
CA PRO A 33 4.94 19.00 14.46
C PRO A 33 5.23 17.51 14.64
N SER A 34 6.47 17.18 15.03
CA SER A 34 6.79 15.82 15.45
C SER A 34 5.95 15.44 16.65
N THR A 35 5.21 14.34 16.54
CA THR A 35 4.23 13.93 17.57
C THR A 35 4.83 12.97 18.59
N GLY A 36 5.98 12.35 18.29
CA GLY A 36 6.60 11.32 19.14
C GLY A 36 5.72 10.09 19.38
N LEU A 37 4.68 9.90 18.56
CA LEU A 37 3.68 8.84 18.75
C LEU A 37 4.19 7.47 18.31
N THR A 38 5.21 7.42 17.46
CA THR A 38 5.85 6.17 17.02
C THR A 38 7.23 6.03 17.64
N THR A 39 7.62 4.81 18.02
CA THR A 39 8.91 4.60 18.68
C THR A 39 10.12 4.91 17.80
N PHE A 40 10.09 4.51 16.53
CA PHE A 40 11.27 4.58 15.67
C PHE A 40 11.02 5.34 14.36
N VAL A 41 9.83 5.28 13.77
CA VAL A 41 9.61 5.85 12.43
C VAL A 41 9.77 7.37 12.42
N ASP A 42 9.19 8.07 13.40
CA ASP A 42 9.29 9.53 13.52
C ASP A 42 10.71 10.01 13.86
N LYS A 43 11.62 9.11 14.27
CA LYS A 43 13.00 9.44 14.67
C LYS A 43 14.02 9.26 13.55
N LEU A 44 13.69 8.54 12.48
CA LEU A 44 14.64 8.24 11.41
C LEU A 44 14.92 9.44 10.51
N VAL A 45 13.87 10.15 10.10
CA VAL A 45 13.94 11.31 9.21
C VAL A 45 12.83 12.30 9.54
N PRO A 46 12.94 13.59 9.14
CA PRO A 46 11.90 14.58 9.34
C PRO A 46 10.54 14.18 8.73
N LEU A 47 9.44 14.62 9.34
CA LEU A 47 8.09 14.35 8.83
C LEU A 47 7.88 14.83 7.39
N THR A 48 8.53 15.92 6.97
CA THR A 48 8.51 16.39 5.57
C THR A 48 9.08 15.34 4.59
N VAL A 49 10.11 14.59 5.00
CA VAL A 49 10.65 13.50 4.18
C VAL A 49 9.64 12.36 4.09
N TRP A 50 9.00 12.02 5.21
CA TRP A 50 7.93 11.03 5.21
C TRP A 50 6.71 11.47 4.38
N ALA A 51 6.38 12.77 4.36
CA ALA A 51 5.34 13.32 3.49
C ALA A 51 5.63 13.00 2.03
N ILE A 52 6.86 13.24 1.57
CA ILE A 52 7.31 12.94 0.21
C ILE A 52 7.18 11.44 -0.09
N VAL A 53 7.63 10.58 0.83
CA VAL A 53 7.56 9.11 0.67
C VAL A 53 6.11 8.63 0.52
N TRP A 54 5.22 9.07 1.43
CA TRP A 54 3.80 8.69 1.41
C TRP A 54 3.07 9.19 0.16
N ILE A 55 3.29 10.44 -0.22
CA ILE A 55 2.69 11.03 -1.43
C ILE A 55 3.21 10.29 -2.67
N THR A 56 4.51 10.04 -2.77
CA THR A 56 5.11 9.35 -3.91
C THR A 56 4.56 7.92 -4.02
N ALA A 57 4.49 7.17 -2.91
CA ALA A 57 3.90 5.84 -2.89
C ALA A 57 2.42 5.85 -3.34
N GLY A 58 1.65 6.83 -2.89
CA GLY A 58 0.26 7.00 -3.30
C GLY A 58 0.10 7.35 -4.79
N VAL A 59 0.91 8.27 -5.32
CA VAL A 59 0.92 8.62 -6.74
C VAL A 59 1.32 7.43 -7.61
N LEU A 60 2.33 6.66 -7.21
CA LEU A 60 2.72 5.43 -7.91
C LEU A 60 1.60 4.37 -7.88
N THR A 61 0.92 4.24 -6.74
CA THR A 61 -0.22 3.32 -6.61
C THR A 61 -1.37 3.73 -7.53
N PHE A 62 -1.63 5.03 -7.63
CA PHE A 62 -2.61 5.59 -8.57
C PHE A 62 -2.19 5.38 -10.03
N ALA A 63 -0.93 5.62 -10.37
CA ALA A 63 -0.38 5.35 -11.71
C ALA A 63 -0.51 3.85 -12.10
N GLY A 64 -0.56 2.96 -11.11
CA GLY A 64 -0.81 1.53 -11.29
C GLY A 64 -2.15 1.17 -11.94
N ILE A 65 -3.11 2.11 -11.99
CA ILE A 65 -4.37 1.95 -12.73
C ILE A 65 -4.08 1.74 -14.21
N TRP A 66 -3.18 2.53 -14.78
CA TRP A 66 -2.80 2.47 -16.19
C TRP A 66 -1.64 1.49 -16.45
N HIS A 67 -0.74 1.32 -15.48
CA HIS A 67 0.48 0.53 -15.66
C HIS A 67 0.55 -0.64 -14.67
N ARG A 68 0.23 -1.86 -15.12
CA ARG A 68 0.26 -3.08 -14.29
C ARG A 68 1.59 -3.32 -13.60
N ILE A 69 2.71 -3.11 -14.30
CA ILE A 69 4.05 -3.30 -13.73
C ILE A 69 4.33 -2.33 -12.56
N ILE A 70 3.82 -1.10 -12.64
CA ILE A 70 3.96 -0.09 -11.58
C ILE A 70 3.08 -0.48 -10.38
N ALA A 71 1.86 -0.96 -10.63
CA ALA A 71 0.91 -1.33 -9.59
C ALA A 71 1.50 -2.34 -8.60
N ARG A 72 2.19 -3.38 -9.10
CA ARG A 72 2.80 -4.42 -8.25
C ARG A 72 3.79 -3.84 -7.24
N TRP A 73 4.74 -3.06 -7.72
CA TRP A 73 5.79 -2.48 -6.88
C TRP A 73 5.26 -1.38 -5.97
N ALA A 74 4.35 -0.56 -6.47
CA ALA A 74 3.73 0.52 -5.70
C ALA A 74 2.88 -0.02 -4.54
N MET A 75 2.10 -1.09 -4.78
CA MET A 75 1.32 -1.77 -3.75
C MET A 75 2.21 -2.40 -2.67
N ALA A 76 3.31 -3.04 -3.05
CA ALA A 76 4.26 -3.61 -2.11
C ALA A 76 4.92 -2.52 -1.23
N LEU A 77 5.33 -1.41 -1.85
CA LEU A 77 5.88 -0.25 -1.14
C LEU A 77 4.85 0.34 -0.17
N CYS A 78 3.65 0.64 -0.65
CA CYS A 78 2.59 1.23 0.16
C CYS A 78 2.20 0.32 1.33
N SER A 79 2.03 -0.97 1.08
CA SER A 79 1.76 -1.97 2.12
C SER A 79 2.87 -1.97 3.18
N SER A 80 4.13 -1.99 2.75
CA SER A 80 5.29 -2.00 3.65
C SER A 80 5.35 -0.76 4.52
N LEU A 81 5.01 0.43 3.99
CA LEU A 81 4.88 1.66 4.78
C LEU A 81 3.82 1.52 5.88
N TRP A 82 2.62 1.05 5.54
CA TRP A 82 1.57 0.83 6.55
C TRP A 82 1.98 -0.18 7.62
N LEU A 83 2.65 -1.27 7.23
CA LEU A 83 3.12 -2.29 8.15
C LEU A 83 4.21 -1.76 9.09
N VAL A 84 5.19 -1.01 8.56
CA VAL A 84 6.27 -0.41 9.36
C VAL A 84 5.71 0.55 10.40
N TRP A 85 4.75 1.41 10.02
CA TRP A 85 4.07 2.28 10.99
C TRP A 85 3.27 1.49 12.01
N GLY A 86 2.52 0.47 11.57
CA GLY A 86 1.74 -0.38 12.45
C GLY A 86 2.60 -1.08 13.50
N ILE A 87 3.73 -1.65 13.07
CA ILE A 87 4.73 -2.25 13.97
C ILE A 87 5.29 -1.19 14.93
N SER A 88 5.59 0.01 14.46
CA SER A 88 6.13 1.05 15.34
C SER A 88 5.16 1.51 16.42
N TYR A 89 3.85 1.54 16.13
CA TYR A 89 2.81 1.83 17.12
C TYR A 89 2.59 0.67 18.10
N MET A 90 2.66 -0.57 17.62
CA MET A 90 2.62 -1.76 18.48
C MET A 90 3.79 -1.76 19.45
N TRP A 91 4.99 -1.49 18.93
CA TRP A 91 6.19 -1.43 19.73
C TRP A 91 6.13 -0.33 20.79
N ALA A 92 5.63 0.86 20.44
CA ALA A 92 5.39 1.96 21.39
C ALA A 92 4.46 1.56 22.55
N THR A 93 3.54 0.62 22.32
CA THR A 93 2.69 0.07 23.39
C THR A 93 3.48 -0.87 24.29
N ILE A 94 4.26 -1.78 23.69
CA ILE A 94 5.04 -2.79 24.42
C ILE A 94 6.06 -2.15 25.37
N ILE A 95 6.72 -1.07 24.92
CA ILE A 95 7.74 -0.39 25.73
C ILE A 95 7.19 0.72 26.63
N GLY A 96 5.88 0.98 26.57
CA GLY A 96 5.20 1.95 27.45
C GLY A 96 5.23 3.41 26.98
N ASP A 97 5.76 3.71 25.80
CA ASP A 97 5.74 5.07 25.21
C ASP A 97 4.30 5.55 24.96
N GLN A 98 3.39 4.64 24.58
CA GLN A 98 1.99 4.95 24.25
C GLN A 98 1.03 3.86 24.71
N SER A 99 0.22 4.13 25.74
CA SER A 99 -0.70 3.14 26.34
C SER A 99 -1.74 2.55 25.38
N ARG A 100 -2.13 3.31 24.35
CA ARG A 100 -3.12 2.89 23.34
C ARG A 100 -2.54 2.84 21.92
N GLY A 101 -1.21 2.78 21.77
CA GLY A 101 -0.56 2.67 20.46
C GLY A 101 -1.08 1.48 19.65
N TRP A 102 -1.44 0.38 20.31
CA TRP A 102 -1.98 -0.83 19.69
C TRP A 102 -3.26 -0.61 18.89
N VAL A 103 -4.08 0.39 19.24
CA VAL A 103 -5.33 0.70 18.52
C VAL A 103 -4.99 1.23 17.13
N THR A 104 -4.12 2.23 17.05
CA THR A 104 -3.66 2.78 15.77
C THR A 104 -2.81 1.77 15.02
N GLY A 105 -1.92 1.07 15.73
CA GLY A 105 -1.07 0.05 15.16
C GLY A 105 -1.86 -1.08 14.49
N SER A 106 -2.93 -1.56 15.12
CA SER A 106 -3.74 -2.66 14.57
C SER A 106 -4.48 -2.23 13.31
N ALA A 107 -5.07 -1.03 13.30
CA ALA A 107 -5.70 -0.48 12.10
C ALA A 107 -4.70 -0.37 10.94
N MET A 108 -3.48 0.10 11.20
CA MET A 108 -2.44 0.22 10.18
C MET A 108 -1.94 -1.15 9.68
N LEU A 109 -1.79 -2.13 10.58
CA LEU A 109 -1.46 -3.51 10.19
C LEU A 109 -2.57 -4.15 9.35
N THR A 110 -3.83 -3.92 9.69
CA THR A 110 -4.97 -4.37 8.88
C THR A 110 -4.96 -3.75 7.49
N LEU A 111 -4.70 -2.44 7.37
CA LEU A 111 -4.59 -1.77 6.07
C LEU A 111 -3.41 -2.31 5.25
N GLY A 112 -2.23 -2.42 5.86
CA GLY A 112 -1.03 -2.95 5.21
C GLY A 112 -1.22 -4.39 4.74
N GLY A 113 -1.81 -5.25 5.58
CA GLY A 113 -2.15 -6.63 5.25
C GLY A 113 -3.20 -6.74 4.15
N ALA A 114 -4.26 -5.92 4.19
CA ALA A 114 -5.28 -5.89 3.15
C ALA A 114 -4.70 -5.47 1.79
N MET A 115 -3.79 -4.49 1.77
CA MET A 115 -3.06 -4.10 0.57
C MET A 115 -2.17 -5.22 0.04
N LEU A 116 -1.45 -5.92 0.92
CA LEU A 116 -0.58 -7.03 0.53
C LEU A 116 -1.38 -8.17 -0.12
N ILE A 117 -2.49 -8.56 0.52
CA ILE A 117 -3.41 -9.58 0.00
C ILE A 117 -4.01 -9.12 -1.33
N SER A 118 -4.47 -7.88 -1.41
CA SER A 118 -5.05 -7.32 -2.64
C SER A 118 -4.02 -7.30 -3.78
N GLY A 119 -2.78 -6.91 -3.52
CA GLY A 119 -1.69 -6.94 -4.49
C GLY A 119 -1.39 -8.36 -4.97
N ALA A 120 -1.30 -9.33 -4.05
CA ALA A 120 -1.09 -10.74 -4.38
C ALA A 120 -2.23 -11.32 -5.23
N LEU A 121 -3.49 -10.98 -4.91
CA LEU A 121 -4.65 -11.40 -5.69
C LEU A 121 -4.63 -10.77 -7.09
N MET A 122 -4.27 -9.49 -7.22
CA MET A 122 -4.14 -8.82 -8.51
C MET A 122 -3.03 -9.40 -9.39
N ASP A 123 -1.96 -9.94 -8.78
CA ASP A 123 -0.84 -10.57 -9.49
C ASP A 123 -1.11 -12.05 -9.85
N SER A 124 -2.08 -12.69 -9.18
CA SER A 124 -2.45 -14.10 -9.45
C SER A 124 -3.18 -14.32 -10.78
N GLU A 125 -3.58 -13.23 -11.45
CA GLU A 125 -4.10 -13.21 -12.83
C GLU A 125 -2.97 -13.52 -13.82
N GLY A 126 -2.71 -14.81 -14.07
CA GLY A 126 -1.76 -15.27 -15.08
C GLY A 126 -2.14 -14.86 -16.52
N PRO A 127 -1.28 -15.12 -17.52
CA PRO A 127 -1.59 -14.89 -18.93
C PRO A 127 -2.92 -15.56 -19.32
N PRO A 128 -3.70 -15.00 -20.28
CA PRO A 128 -4.95 -15.59 -20.70
C PRO A 128 -4.78 -17.09 -21.02
N PRO A 129 -5.72 -17.96 -20.62
CA PRO A 129 -5.71 -19.37 -21.00
C PRO A 129 -6.05 -19.47 -22.50
N GLY A 130 -5.04 -19.29 -23.35
CA GLY A 130 -5.17 -19.37 -24.79
C GLY A 130 -3.87 -19.01 -25.49
N PRO A 131 -3.59 -19.60 -26.66
CA PRO A 131 -2.41 -19.23 -27.41
C PRO A 131 -2.55 -17.76 -27.87
N VAL A 132 -1.51 -16.96 -27.60
CA VAL A 132 -1.40 -15.54 -28.05
C VAL A 132 -1.40 -15.44 -29.58
N ILE A 133 -1.04 -16.55 -30.26
CA ILE A 133 -1.10 -16.72 -31.70
C ILE A 133 -2.23 -17.72 -32.01
N PRO A 134 -3.30 -17.31 -32.69
CA PRO A 134 -4.33 -18.24 -33.16
C PRO A 134 -3.68 -19.33 -34.02
N PRO A 135 -4.09 -20.61 -33.90
CA PRO A 135 -3.63 -21.65 -34.81
C PRO A 135 -4.10 -21.31 -36.23
N GLY A 136 -3.21 -20.70 -37.02
CA GLY A 136 -3.48 -20.26 -38.41
C GLY A 136 -2.93 -18.88 -38.79
N GLY A 137 -2.43 -18.06 -37.85
CA GLY A 137 -2.02 -16.67 -38.12
C GLY A 137 -0.57 -16.48 -38.59
N ALA A 138 -0.17 -17.13 -39.68
CA ALA A 138 1.00 -16.77 -40.48
C ALA A 138 0.84 -17.31 -41.89
N ARG A 139 -0.07 -16.71 -42.66
CA ARG A 139 -0.12 -16.78 -44.12
C ARG A 139 -0.51 -15.42 -44.68
#